data_AF-A0A2W6RJZ2-F1
#
_entry.id   AF-A0A2W6RJZ2-F1
#
_cell.length_a   1.000
_cell.length_b   1.000
_cell.length_c   1.000
_cell.angle_alpha   90.00
_cell.angle_beta   90.00
_cell.angle_gamma   90.00
#
_symmetry.space_group_name_H-M   'P 1'
#
loop_
_entity.id
_entity.type
_entity.pdbx_description
1 polymer ?
#
loop_
_entity_poly.entity_id
_entity_poly.type
_entity_poly.pdbx_seq_one_letter_code
_entity_poly.pdbx_strand_id
1 'polypeptide(L)'
;MSRKRKKPYDPGAAARHKAERQENAAEVARLRAQPSTAVNVDKRTGRLTGAWRLNCFNTLLDQNGAERAAVDWLDELVRTANGENGQERRPDFVRSTTEGAPGQNITDAMIQASFRLEVVLANMAPAHGRMLMELLKPDADLITRWRAVVERSTSETHPQAQAGAVRAACTAVAFIRDNIGRLERAHRELRAAA
;
A
#
# COMPACT_ATOMS: atom_id res chain seq x y z
N MET A 1 -35.74 12.76 -42.71
CA MET A 1 -34.46 12.56 -42.01
C MET A 1 -34.10 13.82 -41.22
N SER A 2 -34.25 13.81 -39.89
CA SER A 2 -33.95 14.97 -39.04
C SER A 2 -32.43 15.09 -38.81
N ARG A 3 -31.82 16.17 -39.30
CA ARG A 3 -30.39 16.47 -39.06
C ARG A 3 -30.22 16.77 -37.57
N LYS A 4 -29.50 15.90 -36.84
CA LYS A 4 -29.08 16.15 -35.45
C LYS A 4 -28.32 17.49 -35.40
N ARG A 5 -28.94 18.52 -34.83
CA ARG A 5 -28.30 19.82 -34.55
C ARG A 5 -27.03 19.57 -33.74
N LYS A 6 -25.87 19.95 -34.28
CA LYS A 6 -24.60 19.93 -33.53
C LYS A 6 -24.75 20.89 -32.35
N LYS A 7 -24.52 20.38 -31.13
CA LYS A 7 -24.42 21.24 -29.93
C LYS A 7 -23.33 22.29 -30.17
N PRO A 8 -23.54 23.55 -29.75
CA PRO A 8 -22.49 24.58 -29.78
C PRO A 8 -21.24 24.08 -29.04
N TYR A 9 -20.07 24.32 -29.62
CA TYR A 9 -18.80 23.98 -29.00
C TYR A 9 -18.56 24.91 -27.81
N ASP A 10 -18.54 24.35 -26.59
CA ASP A 10 -18.18 25.06 -25.37
C ASP A 10 -16.67 24.89 -25.10
N PRO A 11 -15.86 25.95 -25.28
CA PRO A 11 -14.41 25.89 -25.05
C PRO A 11 -14.05 25.61 -23.58
N GLY A 12 -14.90 26.00 -22.61
CA GLY A 12 -14.67 25.73 -21.19
C GLY A 12 -14.90 24.27 -20.81
N ALA A 13 -15.90 23.61 -21.41
CA ALA A 13 -16.08 22.17 -21.27
C ALA A 13 -14.97 21.38 -21.98
N ALA A 14 -14.50 21.86 -23.15
CA ALA A 14 -13.40 21.23 -23.88
C ALA A 14 -12.06 21.31 -23.11
N ALA A 15 -11.78 22.45 -22.46
CA ALA A 15 -10.60 22.62 -21.63
C ALA A 15 -10.61 21.71 -20.39
N ARG A 16 -11.74 21.61 -19.68
CA ARG A 16 -11.91 20.70 -18.52
C ARG A 16 -11.70 19.23 -18.92
N HIS A 17 -12.30 18.79 -20.01
CA HIS A 17 -12.09 17.43 -20.53
C HIS A 17 -10.66 17.18 -21.03
N LYS A 18 -9.91 18.21 -21.40
CA LYS A 18 -8.49 18.07 -21.74
C LYS A 18 -7.64 17.92 -20.47
N ALA A 19 -7.90 18.72 -19.44
CA ALA A 19 -7.23 18.63 -18.15
C ALA A 19 -7.48 17.27 -17.48
N GLU A 20 -8.73 16.81 -17.38
CA GLU A 20 -9.09 15.49 -16.81
C GLU A 20 -8.40 14.33 -17.54
N ARG A 21 -8.19 14.45 -18.85
CA ARG A 21 -7.48 13.44 -19.65
C ARG A 21 -5.98 13.48 -19.40
N GLN A 22 -5.39 14.66 -19.23
CA GLN A 22 -3.97 14.81 -18.90
C GLN A 22 -3.68 14.29 -17.50
N GLU A 23 -4.54 14.58 -16.52
CA GLU A 23 -4.43 14.05 -15.16
C GLU A 23 -4.58 12.53 -15.14
N ASN A 24 -5.58 11.96 -15.82
CA ASN A 24 -5.70 10.50 -15.94
C ASN A 24 -4.48 9.88 -16.63
N ALA A 25 -3.98 10.49 -17.70
CA ALA A 25 -2.82 9.96 -18.42
C ALA A 25 -1.55 10.01 -17.56
N ALA A 26 -1.34 11.09 -16.80
CA ALA A 26 -0.24 11.21 -15.86
C ALA A 26 -0.33 10.15 -14.75
N GLU A 27 -1.52 9.91 -14.20
CA GLU A 27 -1.72 8.91 -13.16
C GLU A 27 -1.53 7.47 -13.69
N VAL A 28 -2.05 7.17 -14.89
CA VAL A 28 -1.82 5.87 -15.55
C VAL A 28 -0.33 5.67 -15.83
N ALA A 29 0.38 6.70 -16.29
CA ALA A 29 1.82 6.62 -16.55
C ALA A 29 2.61 6.41 -15.25
N ARG A 30 2.26 7.12 -14.18
CA ARG A 30 2.85 6.96 -12.84
C ARG A 30 2.67 5.53 -12.32
N LEU A 31 1.45 4.98 -12.43
CA LEU A 31 1.14 3.63 -11.96
C LEU A 31 1.82 2.55 -12.82
N ARG A 32 1.90 2.73 -14.15
CA ARG A 32 2.62 1.80 -15.04
C ARG A 32 4.13 1.85 -14.87
N ALA A 33 4.68 2.96 -14.39
CA ALA A 33 6.10 3.06 -14.07
C ALA A 33 6.47 2.25 -12.82
N GLN A 34 5.50 1.80 -12.03
CA GLN A 34 5.73 0.93 -10.87
C GLN A 34 5.86 -0.54 -11.34
N PRO A 35 7.03 -1.19 -11.17
CA PRO A 35 7.28 -2.53 -11.71
C PRO A 35 6.31 -3.61 -11.24
N SER A 36 5.74 -3.44 -10.05
CA SER A 36 4.85 -4.41 -9.41
C SER A 36 3.36 -4.03 -9.52
N THR A 37 2.97 -3.05 -10.34
CA THR A 37 1.58 -2.58 -10.39
C THR A 37 0.91 -2.94 -11.70
N ALA A 38 -0.14 -3.76 -11.64
CA ALA A 38 -1.04 -4.00 -12.74
C ALA A 38 -2.07 -2.86 -12.82
N VAL A 39 -2.25 -2.30 -14.02
CA VAL A 39 -3.13 -1.14 -14.25
C VAL A 39 -4.19 -1.54 -15.28
N ASN A 40 -5.45 -1.43 -14.89
CA ASN A 40 -6.59 -1.65 -15.78
C ASN A 40 -7.17 -0.31 -16.24
N VAL A 41 -7.23 -0.12 -17.56
CA VAL A 41 -7.71 1.10 -18.20
C VAL A 41 -8.86 0.74 -19.13
N ASP A 42 -9.97 1.47 -19.04
CA ASP A 42 -11.07 1.32 -19.99
C ASP A 42 -10.58 1.72 -21.39
N LYS A 43 -10.52 0.75 -22.30
CA LYS A 43 -10.03 0.94 -23.67
C LYS A 43 -10.82 1.99 -24.46
N ARG A 44 -12.08 2.25 -24.09
CA ARG A 44 -12.96 3.19 -24.79
C ARG A 44 -12.82 4.63 -24.29
N THR A 45 -12.57 4.81 -23.00
CA THR A 45 -12.53 6.15 -22.36
C THR A 45 -11.12 6.57 -21.94
N GLY A 46 -10.17 5.64 -21.89
CA GLY A 46 -8.82 5.88 -21.38
C GLY A 46 -8.76 6.12 -19.88
N ARG A 47 -9.87 5.90 -19.14
CA ARG A 47 -9.96 6.12 -17.71
C ARG A 47 -9.37 4.95 -16.94
N LEU A 48 -8.68 5.26 -15.85
CA LEU A 48 -8.24 4.27 -14.88
C LEU A 48 -9.48 3.60 -14.25
N THR A 49 -9.57 2.28 -14.36
CA THR A 49 -10.66 1.47 -13.77
C THR A 49 -10.22 0.68 -12.56
N GLY A 50 -8.91 0.42 -12.46
CA GLY A 50 -8.31 -0.19 -11.28
C GLY A 50 -6.80 -0.21 -11.42
N ALA A 51 -6.12 -0.19 -10.28
CA ALA A 51 -4.72 -0.53 -10.20
C ALA A 51 -4.52 -1.40 -8.96
N TRP A 52 -3.76 -2.47 -9.10
CA TRP A 52 -3.44 -3.34 -7.98
C TRP A 52 -2.01 -3.83 -8.11
N ARG A 53 -1.41 -4.12 -6.96
CA ARG A 53 -0.07 -4.67 -6.92
C ARG A 53 -0.09 -6.15 -7.24
N LEU A 54 0.86 -6.60 -8.05
CA LEU A 54 1.15 -8.01 -8.29
C LEU A 54 1.82 -8.58 -7.03
N ASN A 55 1.05 -9.29 -6.23
CA ASN A 55 1.50 -9.96 -5.03
C ASN A 55 0.79 -11.31 -4.88
N CYS A 56 1.31 -12.17 -3.99
CA CYS A 56 0.72 -13.47 -3.73
C CYS A 56 -0.65 -13.37 -3.03
N PHE A 57 -0.93 -12.27 -2.33
CA PHE A 57 -2.19 -12.06 -1.61
C PHE A 57 -3.41 -12.05 -2.53
N ASN A 58 -3.29 -11.52 -3.76
CA ASN A 58 -4.38 -11.60 -4.74
C ASN A 58 -4.79 -13.03 -5.11
N THR A 59 -3.88 -14.00 -4.94
CA THR A 59 -4.13 -15.41 -5.24
C THR A 59 -4.51 -16.23 -4.01
N LEU A 60 -4.11 -15.79 -2.82
CA LEU A 60 -4.24 -16.54 -1.57
C LEU A 60 -5.40 -16.08 -0.70
N LEU A 61 -5.88 -14.84 -0.89
CA LEU A 61 -6.94 -14.22 -0.10
C LEU A 61 -8.14 -13.89 -0.98
N ASP A 62 -9.33 -13.98 -0.38
CA ASP A 62 -10.55 -13.51 -1.03
C ASP A 62 -10.55 -11.99 -1.17
N GLN A 63 -11.01 -11.49 -2.33
CA GLN A 63 -10.95 -10.06 -2.66
C GLN A 63 -11.70 -9.16 -1.65
N ASN A 64 -12.77 -9.68 -1.05
CA ASN A 64 -13.59 -8.96 -0.05
C ASN A 64 -13.41 -9.52 1.38
N GLY A 65 -12.33 -10.29 1.62
CA GLY A 65 -12.04 -10.88 2.92
C GLY A 65 -11.47 -9.87 3.93
N ALA A 66 -11.67 -10.12 5.22
CA ALA A 66 -11.12 -9.28 6.29
C ALA A 66 -9.59 -9.29 6.27
N GLU A 67 -8.99 -10.43 5.95
CA GLU A 67 -7.54 -10.63 5.79
C GLU A 67 -6.98 -9.77 4.67
N ARG A 68 -7.70 -9.66 3.55
CA ARG A 68 -7.28 -8.81 2.43
C ARG A 68 -7.24 -7.35 2.84
N ALA A 69 -8.33 -6.86 3.44
CA ALA A 69 -8.39 -5.49 3.93
C ALA A 69 -7.32 -5.20 5.00
N ALA A 70 -6.97 -6.20 5.82
CA ALA A 70 -5.92 -6.10 6.82
C ALA A 70 -4.51 -6.02 6.21
N VAL A 71 -4.23 -6.79 5.15
CA VAL A 71 -2.97 -6.71 4.40
C VAL A 71 -2.85 -5.39 3.66
N ASP A 72 -3.91 -4.90 3.02
CA ASP A 72 -3.90 -3.60 2.33
C ASP A 72 -3.67 -2.46 3.33
N TRP A 73 -4.26 -2.54 4.53
CA TRP A 73 -3.99 -1.63 5.64
C TRP A 73 -2.52 -1.67 6.10
N LEU A 74 -1.94 -2.88 6.21
CA LEU A 74 -0.54 -3.05 6.61
C LEU A 74 0.42 -2.52 5.54
N ASP A 75 0.16 -2.76 4.26
CA ASP A 75 0.96 -2.21 3.14
C ASP A 75 0.97 -0.68 3.20
N GLU A 76 -0.20 -0.06 3.35
CA GLU A 76 -0.31 1.40 3.47
C GLU A 76 0.43 1.95 4.70
N LEU A 77 0.43 1.20 5.81
CA LEU A 77 1.17 1.55 7.00
C LEU A 77 2.69 1.52 6.75
N VAL A 78 3.20 0.46 6.10
CA VAL A 78 4.61 0.33 5.69
C VAL A 78 5.02 1.48 4.77
N ARG A 79 4.22 1.77 3.75
CA ARG A 79 4.49 2.83 2.78
C ARG A 79 4.48 4.22 3.44
N THR A 80 3.57 4.45 4.38
CA THR A 80 3.52 5.70 5.15
C THR A 80 4.75 5.84 6.05
N ALA A 81 5.16 4.78 6.76
CA ALA A 81 6.36 4.81 7.60
C ALA A 81 7.63 5.07 6.79
N ASN A 82 7.73 4.51 5.58
CA ASN A 82 8.84 4.72 4.65
C ASN A 82 8.82 6.10 3.96
N GLY A 83 7.76 6.90 4.13
CA GLY A 83 7.62 8.21 3.49
C GLY A 83 7.20 8.16 2.01
N GLU A 84 6.83 6.99 1.47
CA GLU A 84 6.40 6.84 0.06
C GLU A 84 5.10 7.61 -0.25
N ASN A 85 4.29 7.87 0.78
CA ASN A 85 3.04 8.63 0.67
C ASN A 85 3.23 10.13 0.96
N GLY A 86 4.46 10.57 1.24
CA GLY A 86 4.77 11.99 1.33
C GLY A 86 4.62 12.61 -0.07
N GLN A 87 3.64 13.51 -0.25
CA GLN A 87 3.66 14.34 -1.44
C GLN A 87 4.99 15.09 -1.47
N GLU A 88 5.69 14.99 -2.59
CA GLU A 88 6.88 15.80 -2.89
C GLU A 88 6.46 17.28 -2.79
N ARG A 89 6.64 17.84 -1.59
CA ARG A 89 6.33 19.24 -1.33
C ARG A 89 7.34 20.04 -2.12
N ARG A 90 6.85 21.01 -2.90
CA ARG A 90 7.69 21.95 -3.64
C ARG A 90 8.85 22.43 -2.76
N PRO A 91 10.05 22.68 -3.34
CA PRO A 91 11.26 23.08 -2.59
C PRO A 91 11.06 24.25 -1.61
N ASP A 92 10.01 25.03 -1.79
CA ASP A 92 9.79 26.31 -1.12
C ASP A 92 9.07 26.21 0.25
N PHE A 93 8.72 25.01 0.72
CA PHE A 93 8.06 24.79 2.03
C PHE A 93 8.98 24.09 3.05
N VAL A 94 10.14 24.70 3.32
CA VAL A 94 10.97 24.36 4.49
C VAL A 94 10.47 25.19 5.67
N ARG A 95 9.66 24.59 6.56
CA ARG A 95 9.48 25.10 7.92
C ARG A 95 10.50 24.41 8.82
N SER A 96 11.22 25.21 9.59
CA SER A 96 12.40 24.80 10.34
C SER A 96 12.07 23.82 11.46
N THR A 97 12.86 22.78 11.58
CA THR A 97 13.10 22.08 12.86
C THR A 97 14.60 22.02 13.09
N THR A 98 15.02 22.27 14.32
CA THR A 98 16.40 22.61 14.72
C THR A 98 17.36 21.42 14.80
N GLU A 99 16.92 20.20 14.52
CA GLU A 99 17.79 19.01 14.42
C GLU A 99 17.32 18.13 13.26
N GLY A 100 18.12 18.05 12.20
CA GLY A 100 17.88 17.19 11.05
C GLY A 100 18.25 17.87 9.73
N ALA A 101 19.06 17.19 8.91
CA ALA A 101 19.54 17.73 7.64
C ALA A 101 18.39 18.06 6.66
N PRO A 102 18.54 19.06 5.78
CA PRO A 102 17.51 19.44 4.80
C PRO A 102 17.17 18.25 3.89
N GLY A 103 15.92 17.78 3.92
CA GLY A 103 15.44 16.63 3.14
C GLY A 103 14.90 15.46 3.96
N GLN A 104 15.06 15.47 5.29
CA GLN A 104 14.51 14.47 6.21
C GLN A 104 13.35 15.03 7.04
N ASN A 105 12.28 15.47 6.38
CA ASN A 105 11.08 15.90 7.11
C ASN A 105 10.28 14.68 7.57
N ILE A 106 10.65 14.10 8.71
CA ILE A 106 9.84 13.08 9.38
C ILE A 106 8.50 13.72 9.75
N THR A 107 7.42 13.22 9.19
CA THR A 107 6.06 13.73 9.46
C THR A 107 5.44 13.03 10.66
N ASP A 108 4.48 13.67 11.33
CA ASP A 108 3.69 13.02 12.39
C ASP A 108 3.02 11.73 11.90
N ALA A 109 2.58 11.72 10.63
CA ALA A 109 2.01 10.52 10.01
C ALA A 109 3.02 9.37 9.92
N MET A 110 4.28 9.67 9.58
CA MET A 110 5.36 8.68 9.57
C MET A 110 5.65 8.17 10.97
N ILE A 111 5.72 9.06 11.98
CA ILE A 111 5.95 8.67 13.38
C ILE A 111 4.83 7.74 13.87
N GLN A 112 3.57 8.10 13.64
CA GLN A 112 2.43 7.27 14.03
C GLN A 112 2.39 5.94 13.27
N ALA A 113 2.74 5.94 11.99
CA ALA A 113 2.82 4.71 11.20
C ALA A 113 3.92 3.78 11.71
N SER A 114 5.11 4.31 11.98
CA SER A 114 6.24 3.56 12.57
C SER A 114 5.88 2.98 13.93
N PHE A 115 5.25 3.78 14.81
CA PHE A 115 4.77 3.30 16.11
C PHE A 115 3.77 2.15 15.97
N ARG A 116 2.82 2.26 15.03
CA ARG A 116 1.86 1.19 14.76
C ARG A 116 2.52 -0.07 14.20
N LEU A 117 3.54 0.07 13.35
CA LEU A 117 4.31 -1.07 12.85
C LEU A 117 5.04 -1.79 13.99
N GLU A 118 5.62 -1.05 14.94
CA GLU A 118 6.23 -1.64 16.14
C GLU A 118 5.20 -2.45 16.94
N VAL A 119 3.99 -1.90 17.14
CA VAL A 119 2.89 -2.61 17.82
C VAL A 119 2.48 -3.87 17.06
N VAL A 120 2.36 -3.80 15.73
CA VAL A 120 2.03 -4.96 14.89
C VAL A 120 3.09 -6.05 15.03
N LEU A 121 4.37 -5.70 14.90
CA LEU A 121 5.48 -6.66 14.97
C LEU A 121 5.64 -7.26 16.37
N ALA A 122 5.39 -6.48 17.43
CA ALA A 122 5.44 -6.95 18.81
C ALA A 122 4.32 -7.96 19.15
N ASN A 123 3.20 -7.91 18.44
CA ASN A 123 2.05 -8.79 18.67
C ASN A 123 1.94 -9.92 17.64
N MET A 124 2.98 -10.12 16.83
CA MET A 124 3.02 -11.15 15.80
C MET A 124 4.16 -12.13 16.08
N ALA A 125 3.97 -13.40 15.66
CA ALA A 125 5.08 -14.35 15.65
C ALA A 125 6.24 -13.79 14.79
N PRO A 126 7.50 -13.81 15.27
CA PRO A 126 8.62 -13.19 14.56
C PRO A 126 8.81 -13.68 13.12
N ALA A 127 8.57 -14.97 12.86
CA ALA A 127 8.61 -15.56 11.52
C ALA A 127 7.56 -14.96 10.59
N HIS A 128 6.33 -14.76 11.08
CA HIS A 128 5.24 -14.15 10.31
C HIS A 128 5.51 -12.67 10.03
N GLY A 129 6.00 -11.93 11.04
CA GLY A 129 6.36 -10.52 10.88
C GLY A 129 7.42 -10.32 9.81
N ARG A 130 8.52 -11.09 9.88
CA ARG A 130 9.59 -11.07 8.87
C ARG A 130 9.05 -11.43 7.48
N MET A 131 8.29 -12.52 7.39
CA MET A 131 7.70 -12.99 6.14
C MET A 131 6.82 -11.92 5.48
N LEU A 132 5.88 -11.33 6.22
CA LEU A 132 4.98 -10.32 5.68
C LEU A 132 5.73 -9.06 5.26
N MET A 133 6.70 -8.59 6.05
CA MET A 133 7.48 -7.40 5.68
C MET A 133 8.29 -7.62 4.39
N GLU A 134 8.83 -8.83 4.17
CA GLU A 134 9.46 -9.17 2.89
C GLU A 134 8.45 -9.29 1.74
N LEU A 135 7.27 -9.88 1.99
CA LEU A 135 6.21 -10.00 1.00
C LEU A 135 5.52 -8.66 0.66
N LEU A 136 5.72 -7.63 1.47
CA LEU A 136 5.22 -6.27 1.23
C LEU A 136 6.27 -5.37 0.55
N LYS A 137 7.47 -5.87 0.23
CA LYS A 137 8.46 -5.08 -0.53
C LYS A 137 8.11 -4.98 -2.01
N PRO A 138 8.25 -3.80 -2.64
CA PRO A 138 7.91 -3.62 -4.06
C PRO A 138 8.91 -4.38 -4.92
N ASP A 139 8.55 -5.60 -5.28
CA ASP A 139 9.35 -6.50 -6.11
C ASP A 139 8.45 -7.12 -7.18
N ALA A 140 8.79 -6.92 -8.45
CA ALA A 140 8.02 -7.41 -9.59
C ALA A 140 8.03 -8.95 -9.68
N ASP A 141 9.10 -9.57 -9.17
CA ASP A 141 9.28 -11.01 -9.19
C ASP A 141 8.64 -11.69 -7.96
N LEU A 142 8.07 -10.92 -7.04
CA LEU A 142 7.53 -11.47 -5.81
C LEU A 142 6.36 -12.43 -6.07
N ILE A 143 5.58 -12.20 -7.12
CA ILE A 143 4.48 -13.09 -7.50
C ILE A 143 4.98 -14.50 -7.87
N THR A 144 6.19 -14.64 -8.41
CA THR A 144 6.80 -15.93 -8.75
C THR A 144 7.69 -16.47 -7.62
N ARG A 145 8.23 -15.61 -6.75
CA ARG A 145 9.21 -15.97 -5.71
C ARG A 145 8.68 -15.99 -4.28
N TRP A 146 7.40 -15.68 -4.04
CA TRP A 146 6.86 -15.59 -2.67
C TRP A 146 7.10 -16.87 -1.85
N ARG A 147 7.06 -18.05 -2.48
CA ARG A 147 7.35 -19.33 -1.82
C ARG A 147 8.74 -19.39 -1.20
N ALA A 148 9.75 -18.87 -1.90
CA ALA A 148 11.12 -18.80 -1.38
C ALA A 148 11.23 -17.84 -0.19
N VAL A 149 10.40 -16.77 -0.14
CA VAL A 149 10.32 -15.88 1.02
C VAL A 149 9.73 -16.60 2.23
N VAL A 150 8.66 -17.37 2.01
CA VAL A 150 8.01 -18.16 3.08
C VAL A 150 8.97 -19.21 3.60
N GLU A 151 9.64 -19.98 2.74
CA GLU A 151 10.62 -21.00 3.11
C GLU A 151 11.77 -20.40 3.93
N ARG A 152 12.35 -19.27 3.51
CA ARG A 152 13.42 -18.60 4.31
C ARG A 152 12.94 -18.11 5.67
N SER A 153 11.67 -17.76 5.79
CA SER A 153 11.12 -17.17 7.02
C SER A 153 10.57 -18.21 8.00
N THR A 154 10.11 -19.36 7.49
CA THR A 154 9.36 -20.38 8.25
C THR A 154 9.99 -21.78 8.19
N SER A 155 10.98 -21.98 7.32
CA SER A 155 11.55 -23.29 6.96
C SER A 155 10.55 -24.27 6.34
N GLU A 156 9.34 -23.81 5.99
CA GLU A 156 8.31 -24.64 5.37
C GLU A 156 8.60 -24.82 3.87
N THR A 157 8.63 -26.07 3.43
CA THR A 157 8.93 -26.47 2.04
C THR A 157 7.70 -27.00 1.31
N HIS A 158 6.67 -27.45 2.05
CA HIS A 158 5.47 -28.02 1.46
C HIS A 158 4.55 -26.92 0.89
N PRO A 159 4.18 -26.96 -0.40
CA PRO A 159 3.48 -25.85 -1.05
C PRO A 159 2.15 -25.44 -0.41
N GLN A 160 1.38 -26.40 0.12
CA GLN A 160 0.11 -26.09 0.78
C GLN A 160 0.33 -25.48 2.17
N ALA A 161 1.37 -25.93 2.88
CA ALA A 161 1.71 -25.42 4.20
C ALA A 161 2.28 -24.00 4.10
N GLN A 162 3.06 -23.70 3.06
CA GLN A 162 3.50 -22.33 2.75
C GLN A 162 2.30 -21.38 2.52
N ALA A 163 1.29 -21.81 1.76
CA ALA A 163 0.07 -21.03 1.57
C ALA A 163 -0.71 -20.88 2.89
N GLY A 164 -0.75 -21.94 3.71
CA GLY A 164 -1.33 -21.91 5.06
C GLY A 164 -0.64 -20.91 5.97
N ALA A 165 0.70 -20.87 5.98
CA ALA A 165 1.49 -19.93 6.78
C ALA A 165 1.20 -18.48 6.40
N VAL A 166 1.12 -18.17 5.10
CA VAL A 166 0.76 -16.82 4.63
C VAL A 166 -0.64 -16.44 5.12
N ARG A 167 -1.65 -17.31 4.95
CA ARG A 167 -3.02 -17.03 5.42
C ARG A 167 -3.09 -16.88 6.93
N ALA A 168 -2.37 -17.69 7.68
CA ALA A 168 -2.30 -17.59 9.14
C ALA A 168 -1.69 -16.25 9.58
N ALA A 169 -0.63 -15.80 8.91
CA ALA A 169 -0.04 -14.49 9.15
C ALA A 169 -1.04 -13.35 8.84
N CYS A 170 -1.77 -13.43 7.71
CA CYS A 170 -2.80 -12.45 7.37
C CYS A 170 -3.96 -12.44 8.38
N THR A 171 -4.35 -13.61 8.90
CA THR A 171 -5.36 -13.73 9.96
C THR A 171 -4.89 -13.04 11.24
N ALA A 172 -3.62 -13.20 11.60
CA ALA A 172 -3.03 -12.50 12.74
C ALA A 172 -3.04 -10.98 12.54
N VAL A 173 -2.73 -10.49 11.33
CA VAL A 173 -2.82 -9.05 11.00
C VAL A 173 -4.26 -8.56 11.14
N ALA A 174 -5.25 -9.31 10.67
CA ALA A 174 -6.66 -8.94 10.81
C ALA A 174 -7.05 -8.78 12.29
N PHE A 175 -6.70 -9.75 13.12
CA PHE A 175 -6.92 -9.66 14.57
C PHE A 175 -6.23 -8.44 15.19
N ILE A 176 -4.96 -8.20 14.86
CA ILE A 176 -4.18 -7.06 15.38
C ILE A 176 -4.82 -5.74 14.97
N ARG A 177 -5.22 -5.60 13.70
CA ARG A 177 -5.88 -4.42 13.16
C ARG A 177 -7.16 -4.11 13.92
N ASP A 178 -8.01 -5.10 14.14
CA ASP A 178 -9.27 -4.95 14.87
C ASP A 178 -9.05 -4.57 16.35
N ASN A 179 -7.88 -4.90 16.90
CA ASN A 179 -7.51 -4.63 18.28
C ASN A 179 -6.51 -3.47 18.45
N ILE A 180 -6.17 -2.75 17.38
CA ILE A 180 -4.98 -1.89 17.36
C ILE A 180 -4.98 -0.85 18.48
N GLY A 181 -6.11 -0.18 18.73
CA GLY A 181 -6.19 0.85 19.78
C GLY A 181 -5.97 0.30 21.20
N ARG A 182 -6.33 -0.96 21.47
CA ARG A 182 -6.03 -1.62 22.75
C ARG A 182 -4.53 -1.95 22.84
N LEU A 183 -3.96 -2.48 21.76
CA LEU A 183 -2.55 -2.88 21.71
C LEU A 183 -1.60 -1.66 21.78
N GLU A 184 -1.95 -0.55 21.13
CA GLU A 184 -1.21 0.71 21.22
C GLU A 184 -1.13 1.23 22.65
N ARG A 185 -2.24 1.18 23.41
CA ARG A 185 -2.25 1.59 24.83
C ARG A 185 -1.33 0.71 25.68
N ALA A 186 -1.48 -0.61 25.57
CA ALA A 186 -0.63 -1.56 26.29
C ALA A 186 0.85 -1.37 25.96
N HIS A 187 1.17 -1.10 24.69
CA HIS A 187 2.56 -0.87 24.27
C HIS A 187 3.14 0.44 24.82
N ARG A 188 2.34 1.52 24.92
CA ARG A 188 2.77 2.78 25.57
C ARG A 188 3.02 2.58 27.06
N GLU A 189 2.16 1.84 27.74
CA GLU A 189 2.31 1.52 29.16
C GLU A 189 3.61 0.72 29.42
N LEU A 190 3.90 -0.28 28.58
CA LEU A 190 5.15 -1.05 28.66
C LEU A 190 6.39 -0.18 28.46
N ARG A 191 6.36 0.75 27.49
CA ARG A 191 7.49 1.68 27.25
C ARG A 191 7.67 2.70 28.35
N ALA A 192 6.61 3.10 29.04
CA ALA A 192 6.70 4.01 30.17
C ALA A 192 7.23 3.34 31.45
N ALA A 193 7.15 2.01 31.53
CA ALA A 193 7.61 1.21 32.67
C ALA A 193 9.07 0.70 32.53
N ALA A 194 9.66 0.82 31.34
CA ALA A 194 11.03 0.40 31.03
C ALA A 194 12.02 1.58 31.15
#